data_AF-A0A7J9LBL8-F1
#
_entry.id   AF-A0A7J9LBL8-F1
#
_cell.length_a   1.000
_cell.length_b   1.000
_cell.length_c   1.000
_cell.angle_alpha   90.00
_cell.angle_beta   90.00
_cell.angle_gamma   90.00
#
_symmetry.space_group_name_H-M   'P 1'
#
loop_
_entity.id
_entity.type
_entity.pdbx_description
1 polymer ?
#
loop_
_entity_poly.entity_id
_entity_poly.type
_entity_poly.pdbx_seq_one_letter_code
_entity_poly.pdbx_strand_id
1 'polypeptide(L)'
;MPTIKEELDRRQLLYSLLMPVMNLYVPGLDKGKGLYFLFVKSETRTPGGLLARPVLTSYYKSEHFKTRPYDPYNVYTSPNEAILCPDSFQSMYTQMLCGLQDRHQVLRVGAVFASGLLRAIRFLQLNWQQLSQDIETGTLNQKVTDPSLRECMGKILKPDPELARFVRHECSKESWEGIITRIWPNTKYLDVIVTGAMAQYIPTLDYYSGGLPKACTMYASSECYFGLNLNPMCKPSEVSYTIMPNMAYFEFLPHDPNSAGFTRDSPPKLVDLVDVEIGKEYELVITTYAGLCRYRVGDILRVTGFHNSAPQFHFVRRKNVLLSIDSDKTDEAELQKAVENASRLLREFNTSVVEYTSYADTKTIPGHYVIYWELLVKDAANSPTDDVLKQCCLAMEESMNSVYRQGRVADNSIGPLEIRVVRNGTFEELMDYAISRGASINQYKVPRCVNFTPIMELLDSRVVSTHFSPALPHWTPERRR
;
A
#
# COMPACT_ATOMS: atom_id res chain seq x y z
N MET A 1 -3.87 10.55 -14.63
CA MET A 1 -4.14 9.78 -15.87
C MET A 1 -5.47 10.24 -16.42
N PRO A 2 -5.57 10.53 -17.74
CA PRO A 2 -6.85 10.87 -18.36
C PRO A 2 -7.80 9.66 -18.32
N THR A 3 -9.09 9.93 -18.26
CA THR A 3 -10.15 8.91 -18.32
C THR A 3 -11.36 9.50 -19.01
N ILE A 4 -12.17 8.66 -19.64
CA ILE A 4 -13.48 9.01 -20.20
C ILE A 4 -14.59 8.35 -19.36
N LYS A 5 -15.85 8.72 -19.60
CA LYS A 5 -16.99 8.26 -18.81
C LYS A 5 -17.19 6.75 -18.95
N GLU A 6 -17.05 6.25 -20.18
CA GLU A 6 -17.25 4.85 -20.58
C GLU A 6 -16.23 3.90 -19.93
N GLU A 7 -15.08 4.39 -19.46
CA GLU A 7 -14.12 3.60 -18.69
C GLU A 7 -14.69 3.14 -17.33
N LEU A 8 -15.68 3.85 -16.76
CA LEU A 8 -16.36 3.40 -15.55
C LEU A 8 -17.14 2.11 -15.78
N ASP A 9 -17.76 1.94 -16.96
CA ASP A 9 -18.50 0.73 -17.29
C ASP A 9 -17.56 -0.48 -17.42
N ARG A 10 -16.36 -0.29 -18.01
CA ARG A 10 -15.33 -1.35 -18.08
C ARG A 10 -14.81 -1.72 -16.69
N ARG A 11 -14.59 -0.74 -15.82
CA ARG A 11 -14.18 -0.99 -14.43
C ARG A 11 -15.26 -1.78 -13.69
N GLN A 12 -16.52 -1.38 -13.82
CA GLN A 12 -17.65 -2.10 -13.23
C GLN A 12 -17.76 -3.54 -13.76
N LEU A 13 -17.55 -3.73 -15.07
CA LEU A 13 -17.50 -5.05 -15.68
C LEU A 13 -16.43 -5.92 -15.02
N LEU A 14 -15.19 -5.42 -14.86
CA LEU A 14 -14.14 -6.20 -14.20
C LEU A 14 -14.49 -6.53 -12.74
N TYR A 15 -15.04 -5.58 -11.98
CA TYR A 15 -15.53 -5.83 -10.61
C TYR A 15 -16.61 -6.91 -10.57
N SER A 16 -17.52 -6.93 -11.55
CA SER A 16 -18.62 -7.90 -11.61
C SER A 16 -18.16 -9.35 -11.78
N LEU A 17 -16.93 -9.56 -12.27
CA LEU A 17 -16.35 -10.90 -12.47
C LEU A 17 -15.76 -11.50 -11.18
N LEU A 18 -15.43 -10.68 -10.19
CA LEU A 18 -14.69 -11.14 -9.01
C LEU A 18 -15.47 -12.16 -8.17
N MET A 19 -16.72 -11.85 -7.84
CA MET A 19 -17.53 -12.71 -6.98
C MET A 19 -18.00 -13.99 -7.67
N PRO A 20 -18.38 -14.00 -8.96
CA PRO A 20 -18.59 -15.23 -9.72
C PRO A 20 -17.38 -16.17 -9.68
N VAL A 21 -16.17 -15.64 -9.88
CA VAL A 21 -14.93 -16.43 -9.77
C VAL A 21 -14.72 -16.93 -8.34
N MET A 22 -14.85 -16.05 -7.35
CA MET A 22 -14.67 -16.41 -5.93
C MET A 22 -15.64 -17.50 -5.48
N ASN A 23 -16.89 -17.46 -5.93
CA ASN A 23 -17.92 -18.43 -5.53
C ASN A 23 -17.61 -19.87 -5.99
N LEU A 24 -16.74 -20.06 -6.98
CA LEU A 24 -16.23 -21.38 -7.37
C LEU A 24 -15.35 -22.02 -6.28
N TYR A 25 -14.70 -21.19 -5.46
CA TYR A 25 -13.73 -21.63 -4.45
C TYR A 25 -14.27 -21.49 -3.02
N VAL A 26 -15.06 -20.44 -2.75
CA VAL A 26 -15.60 -20.14 -1.42
C VAL A 26 -17.12 -19.95 -1.55
N PRO A 27 -17.91 -21.02 -1.41
CA PRO A 27 -19.36 -20.95 -1.57
C PRO A 27 -20.04 -20.25 -0.38
N GLY A 28 -21.25 -19.75 -0.61
CA GLY A 28 -22.11 -19.22 0.46
C GLY A 28 -21.70 -17.83 0.95
N LEU A 29 -20.97 -17.04 0.14
CA LEU A 29 -20.63 -15.64 0.45
C LEU A 29 -21.83 -14.69 0.31
N ASP A 30 -22.84 -15.11 -0.45
CA ASP A 30 -24.14 -14.47 -0.62
C ASP A 30 -25.02 -14.51 0.66
N LYS A 31 -24.64 -15.30 1.66
CA LYS A 31 -25.39 -15.50 2.92
C LYS A 31 -24.94 -14.58 4.06
N GLY A 32 -24.06 -13.63 3.78
CA GLY A 32 -23.53 -12.73 4.78
C GLY A 32 -22.98 -11.45 4.17
N LYS A 33 -22.05 -10.82 4.88
CA LYS A 33 -21.51 -9.51 4.56
C LYS A 33 -19.99 -9.55 4.39
N GLY A 34 -19.49 -8.58 3.64
CA GLY A 34 -18.07 -8.23 3.61
C GLY A 34 -17.76 -7.03 4.49
N LEU A 35 -16.78 -7.14 5.38
CA LEU A 35 -16.22 -6.00 6.09
C LEU A 35 -15.04 -5.45 5.26
N TYR A 36 -15.29 -4.35 4.55
CA TYR A 36 -14.26 -3.66 3.76
C TYR A 36 -13.99 -2.28 4.30
N PHE A 37 -12.71 -2.00 4.59
CA PHE A 37 -12.23 -0.68 4.96
C PHE A 37 -11.84 0.10 3.69
N LEU A 38 -12.77 0.92 3.20
CA LEU A 38 -12.66 1.66 1.94
C LEU A 38 -12.60 3.16 2.21
N PHE A 39 -11.70 3.87 1.54
CA PHE A 39 -11.43 5.29 1.83
C PHE A 39 -11.39 6.11 0.55
N VAL A 40 -12.07 7.25 0.56
CA VAL A 40 -11.81 8.33 -0.39
C VAL A 40 -10.56 9.11 0.03
N LYS A 41 -9.86 9.66 -0.95
CA LYS A 41 -8.72 10.58 -0.76
C LYS A 41 -9.04 11.97 -1.31
N SER A 42 -8.15 12.93 -1.05
CA SER A 42 -8.27 14.31 -1.51
C SER A 42 -8.46 14.44 -3.02
N GLU A 43 -9.11 15.51 -3.42
CA GLU A 43 -9.35 15.87 -4.82
C GLU A 43 -8.89 17.29 -5.07
N THR A 44 -8.54 17.59 -6.32
CA THR A 44 -8.21 18.94 -6.76
C THR A 44 -8.79 19.22 -8.14
N ARG A 45 -8.81 20.49 -8.56
CA ARG A 45 -9.18 20.89 -9.91
C ARG A 45 -7.94 21.36 -10.66
N THR A 46 -7.81 20.91 -11.90
CA THR A 46 -6.82 21.44 -12.83
C THR A 46 -7.15 22.88 -13.21
N PRO A 47 -6.19 23.67 -13.74
CA PRO A 47 -6.47 25.02 -14.23
C PRO A 47 -7.59 25.09 -15.28
N GLY A 48 -7.79 24.03 -16.07
CA GLY A 48 -8.89 23.91 -17.05
C GLY A 48 -10.23 23.43 -16.46
N GLY A 49 -10.35 23.33 -15.12
CA GLY A 49 -11.59 22.97 -14.44
C GLY A 49 -11.86 21.47 -14.25
N LEU A 50 -11.09 20.59 -14.91
CA LEU A 50 -11.20 19.13 -14.76
C LEU A 50 -10.81 18.67 -13.35
N LEU A 51 -11.52 17.69 -12.80
CA LEU A 51 -11.20 17.06 -11.52
C LEU A 51 -9.97 16.14 -11.65
N ALA A 52 -9.09 16.18 -10.67
CA ALA A 52 -7.96 15.28 -10.50
C ALA A 52 -8.02 14.63 -9.12
N ARG A 53 -8.16 13.31 -9.09
CA ARG A 53 -8.30 12.50 -7.88
C ARG A 53 -7.88 11.04 -8.13
N PRO A 54 -7.60 10.25 -7.09
CA PRO A 54 -7.32 8.82 -7.25
C PRO A 54 -8.47 8.05 -7.90
N VAL A 55 -8.15 6.98 -8.62
CA VAL A 55 -9.15 6.19 -9.36
C VAL A 55 -10.21 5.59 -8.45
N LEU A 56 -9.82 5.11 -7.26
CA LEU A 56 -10.75 4.55 -6.27
C LEU A 56 -11.67 5.62 -5.68
N THR A 57 -11.16 6.81 -5.37
CA THR A 57 -12.01 7.95 -4.98
C THR A 57 -13.05 8.24 -6.07
N SER A 58 -12.63 8.21 -7.34
CA SER A 58 -13.55 8.43 -8.46
C SER A 58 -14.60 7.32 -8.58
N TYR A 59 -14.24 6.07 -8.31
CA TYR A 59 -15.16 4.95 -8.32
C TYR A 59 -16.16 5.02 -7.17
N TYR A 60 -15.71 5.20 -5.92
CA TYR A 60 -16.61 5.31 -4.76
C TYR A 60 -17.59 6.47 -4.87
N LYS A 61 -17.16 7.59 -5.49
CA LYS A 61 -18.03 8.75 -5.70
C LYS A 61 -18.93 8.65 -6.93
N SER A 62 -18.78 7.61 -7.76
CA SER A 62 -19.60 7.39 -8.96
C SER A 62 -20.97 6.79 -8.62
N GLU A 63 -21.90 6.90 -9.56
CA GLU A 63 -23.21 6.24 -9.47
C GLU A 63 -23.07 4.72 -9.47
N HIS A 64 -22.12 4.15 -10.22
CA HIS A 64 -21.84 2.70 -10.20
C HIS A 64 -21.60 2.14 -8.81
N PHE A 65 -21.06 2.94 -7.89
CA PHE A 65 -20.88 2.55 -6.50
C PHE A 65 -22.04 2.98 -5.62
N LYS A 66 -22.46 4.26 -5.68
CA LYS A 66 -23.46 4.84 -4.78
C LYS A 66 -24.85 4.24 -4.95
N THR A 67 -25.26 4.05 -6.20
CA THR A 67 -26.59 3.55 -6.59
C THR A 67 -26.48 2.14 -7.18
N ARG A 68 -25.45 1.38 -6.77
CA ARG A 68 -25.26 -0.01 -7.18
C ARG A 68 -26.52 -0.83 -6.91
N PRO A 69 -26.94 -1.69 -7.86
CA PRO A 69 -28.08 -2.58 -7.64
C PRO A 69 -27.79 -3.53 -6.48
N TYR A 70 -28.86 -4.05 -5.86
CA TYR A 70 -28.70 -5.08 -4.85
C TYR A 70 -27.98 -6.30 -5.45
N ASP A 71 -26.89 -6.69 -4.81
CA ASP A 71 -26.11 -7.87 -5.14
C ASP A 71 -25.79 -8.62 -3.84
N PRO A 72 -26.31 -9.85 -3.65
CA PRO A 72 -26.12 -10.59 -2.41
C PRO A 72 -24.64 -10.89 -2.12
N TYR A 73 -23.79 -10.95 -3.14
CA TYR A 73 -22.36 -11.18 -2.94
C TYR A 73 -21.60 -9.93 -2.46
N ASN A 74 -22.16 -8.73 -2.67
CA ASN A 74 -21.52 -7.45 -2.40
C ASN A 74 -22.28 -6.59 -1.37
N VAL A 75 -22.86 -7.25 -0.37
CA VAL A 75 -23.40 -6.58 0.81
C VAL A 75 -22.25 -6.24 1.77
N TYR A 76 -21.97 -4.96 1.96
CA TYR A 76 -20.92 -4.47 2.86
C TYR A 76 -21.50 -4.06 4.22
N THR A 77 -20.67 -4.15 5.27
CA THR A 77 -21.00 -3.58 6.59
C THR A 77 -20.93 -2.05 6.58
N SER A 78 -19.99 -1.49 5.81
CA SER A 78 -19.71 -0.06 5.75
C SER A 78 -20.77 0.68 4.92
N PRO A 79 -21.49 1.67 5.49
CA PRO A 79 -22.41 2.50 4.71
C PRO A 79 -21.65 3.43 3.76
N ASN A 80 -22.32 3.87 2.69
CA ASN A 80 -21.70 4.73 1.67
C ASN A 80 -21.20 6.05 2.29
N GLU A 81 -21.94 6.62 3.23
CA GLU A 81 -21.58 7.86 3.94
C GLU A 81 -20.24 7.71 4.68
N ALA A 82 -20.01 6.57 5.35
CA ALA A 82 -18.75 6.27 6.02
C ALA A 82 -17.57 6.19 5.04
N ILE A 83 -17.77 5.52 3.90
CA ILE A 83 -16.74 5.37 2.85
C ILE A 83 -16.43 6.72 2.19
N LEU A 84 -17.44 7.57 2.03
CA LEU A 84 -17.36 8.86 1.34
C LEU A 84 -16.93 10.01 2.24
N CYS A 85 -16.83 9.79 3.55
CA CYS A 85 -16.35 10.79 4.49
C CYS A 85 -14.88 11.16 4.18
N PRO A 86 -14.57 12.44 3.96
CA PRO A 86 -13.20 12.87 3.65
C PRO A 86 -12.27 12.86 4.87
N ASP A 87 -12.82 12.85 6.09
CA ASP A 87 -12.05 12.72 7.32
C ASP A 87 -11.71 11.23 7.55
N SER A 88 -10.42 10.92 7.45
CA SER A 88 -9.92 9.55 7.53
C SER A 88 -10.16 8.90 8.90
N PHE A 89 -10.13 9.68 9.99
CA PHE A 89 -10.44 9.19 11.33
C PHE A 89 -11.92 8.84 11.44
N GLN A 90 -12.82 9.75 11.05
CA GLN A 90 -14.27 9.53 11.16
C GLN A 90 -14.75 8.40 10.24
N SER A 91 -14.19 8.32 9.04
CA SER A 91 -14.43 7.22 8.10
C SER A 91 -14.00 5.87 8.71
N MET A 92 -12.77 5.77 9.22
CA MET A 92 -12.27 4.54 9.84
C MET A 92 -13.09 4.15 11.07
N TYR A 93 -13.39 5.12 11.94
CA TYR A 93 -14.12 4.91 13.19
C TYR A 93 -15.52 4.31 12.92
N THR A 94 -16.28 4.93 12.02
CA THR A 94 -17.65 4.50 11.70
C THR A 94 -17.70 3.18 10.94
N GLN A 95 -16.76 2.92 10.03
CA GLN A 95 -16.63 1.61 9.36
C GLN A 95 -16.31 0.49 10.36
N MET A 96 -15.39 0.74 11.31
CA MET A 96 -15.07 -0.21 12.37
C MET A 96 -16.29 -0.50 13.26
N LEU A 97 -17.02 0.53 13.65
CA LEU A 97 -18.21 0.40 14.48
C LEU A 97 -19.30 -0.46 13.80
N CYS A 98 -19.58 -0.20 12.52
CA CYS A 98 -20.50 -1.03 11.73
C CYS A 98 -20.02 -2.48 11.61
N GLY A 99 -18.71 -2.68 11.38
CA GLY A 99 -18.10 -4.00 11.31
C GLY A 99 -18.22 -4.80 12.61
N LEU A 100 -18.13 -4.13 13.77
CA LEU A 100 -18.31 -4.77 15.09
C LEU A 100 -19.78 -5.15 15.34
N GLN A 101 -20.74 -4.28 14.99
CA GLN A 101 -22.17 -4.59 15.16
C GLN A 101 -22.62 -5.76 14.28
N ASP A 102 -22.12 -5.84 13.05
CA ASP A 102 -22.44 -6.92 12.11
C ASP A 102 -21.54 -8.16 12.25
N ARG A 103 -20.78 -8.31 13.36
CA ARG A 103 -19.66 -9.26 13.47
C ARG A 103 -19.96 -10.69 13.04
N HIS A 104 -21.18 -11.18 13.33
CA HIS A 104 -21.61 -12.54 13.00
C HIS A 104 -22.02 -12.71 11.55
N GLN A 105 -22.32 -11.63 10.83
CA GLN A 105 -22.63 -11.66 9.41
C GLN A 105 -21.37 -11.57 8.55
N VAL A 106 -20.22 -11.18 9.11
CA VAL A 106 -18.97 -10.99 8.36
C VAL A 106 -18.40 -12.35 7.93
N LEU A 107 -18.35 -12.56 6.60
CA LEU A 107 -17.78 -13.76 5.97
C LEU A 107 -16.41 -13.51 5.32
N ARG A 108 -16.06 -12.25 5.09
CA ARG A 108 -14.78 -11.82 4.51
C ARG A 108 -14.41 -10.45 5.04
N VAL A 109 -13.13 -10.26 5.34
CA VAL A 109 -12.58 -8.99 5.85
C VAL A 109 -11.54 -8.49 4.85
N GLY A 110 -11.52 -7.20 4.54
CA GLY A 110 -10.63 -6.71 3.50
C GLY A 110 -10.41 -5.22 3.45
N ALA A 111 -9.48 -4.86 2.59
CA ALA A 111 -9.16 -3.51 2.14
C ALA A 111 -8.48 -3.64 0.77
N VAL A 112 -8.30 -2.55 0.02
CA VAL A 112 -7.61 -2.65 -1.28
C VAL A 112 -6.18 -3.18 -1.13
N PHE A 113 -5.44 -2.65 -0.16
CA PHE A 113 -4.06 -3.06 0.13
C PHE A 113 -3.94 -3.63 1.55
N ALA A 114 -3.00 -4.55 1.74
CA ALA A 114 -2.67 -5.12 3.05
C ALA A 114 -2.37 -4.06 4.12
N SER A 115 -1.64 -3.01 3.75
CA SER A 115 -1.37 -1.84 4.60
C SER A 115 -2.65 -1.20 5.16
N GLY A 116 -3.69 -1.08 4.34
CA GLY A 116 -4.98 -0.52 4.73
C GLY A 116 -5.71 -1.36 5.78
N LEU A 117 -5.70 -2.69 5.62
CA LEU A 117 -6.30 -3.59 6.61
C LEU A 117 -5.50 -3.59 7.93
N LEU A 118 -4.17 -3.61 7.85
CA LEU A 118 -3.32 -3.50 9.05
C LEU A 118 -3.56 -2.19 9.80
N ARG A 119 -3.76 -1.07 9.09
CA ARG A 119 -4.15 0.21 9.70
C ARG A 119 -5.51 0.13 10.39
N ALA A 120 -6.49 -0.58 9.83
CA ALA A 120 -7.78 -0.79 10.50
C ALA A 120 -7.64 -1.63 11.78
N ILE A 121 -6.81 -2.68 11.76
CA ILE A 121 -6.51 -3.49 12.96
C ILE A 121 -5.82 -2.63 14.02
N ARG A 122 -4.82 -1.83 13.61
CA ARG A 122 -4.15 -0.87 14.51
C ARG A 122 -5.13 0.17 15.06
N PHE A 123 -6.09 0.62 14.25
CA PHE A 123 -7.12 1.55 14.72
C PHE A 123 -7.96 0.92 15.82
N LEU A 124 -8.36 -0.36 15.68
CA LEU A 124 -9.06 -1.09 16.72
C LEU A 124 -8.20 -1.20 18.00
N GLN A 125 -6.91 -1.52 17.88
CA GLN A 125 -5.98 -1.56 19.03
C GLN A 125 -5.96 -0.26 19.84
N LEU A 126 -6.04 0.89 19.15
CA LEU A 126 -5.91 2.20 19.78
C LEU A 126 -7.24 2.79 20.26
N ASN A 127 -8.38 2.33 19.73
CA ASN A 127 -9.68 2.98 19.93
C ASN A 127 -10.78 2.04 20.44
N TRP A 128 -10.48 0.78 20.77
CA TRP A 128 -11.50 -0.20 21.20
C TRP A 128 -12.25 0.25 22.45
N GLN A 129 -11.63 1.01 23.36
CA GLN A 129 -12.33 1.52 24.55
C GLN A 129 -13.49 2.43 24.14
N GLN A 130 -13.22 3.42 23.27
CA GLN A 130 -14.26 4.33 22.80
C GLN A 130 -15.29 3.61 21.93
N LEU A 131 -14.85 2.71 21.04
CA LEU A 131 -15.77 1.90 20.22
C LEU A 131 -16.70 1.06 21.11
N SER A 132 -16.17 0.42 22.16
CA SER A 132 -16.99 -0.37 23.09
C SER A 132 -17.98 0.48 23.87
N GLN A 133 -17.61 1.73 24.22
CA GLN A 133 -18.51 2.66 24.89
C GLN A 133 -19.68 3.04 23.99
N ASP A 134 -19.40 3.39 22.74
CA ASP A 134 -20.42 3.74 21.74
C ASP A 134 -21.38 2.57 21.48
N ILE A 135 -20.87 1.34 21.42
CA ILE A 135 -21.68 0.12 21.30
C ILE A 135 -22.57 -0.06 22.55
N GLU A 136 -22.02 0.10 23.75
CA GLU A 136 -22.76 -0.09 25.00
C GLU A 136 -23.92 0.90 25.15
N THR A 137 -23.68 2.18 24.88
CA THR A 137 -24.68 3.24 25.06
C THR A 137 -25.58 3.44 23.85
N GLY A 138 -25.18 2.93 22.68
CA GLY A 138 -25.84 3.21 21.40
C GLY A 138 -25.68 4.65 20.94
N THR A 139 -24.69 5.39 21.44
CA THR A 139 -24.49 6.81 21.13
C THR A 139 -23.14 7.03 20.47
N LEU A 140 -23.12 7.70 19.32
CA LEU A 140 -21.89 7.94 18.57
C LEU A 140 -20.99 8.99 19.21
N ASN A 141 -19.70 8.70 19.26
CA ASN A 141 -18.64 9.52 19.81
C ASN A 141 -18.67 10.96 19.30
N GLN A 142 -18.44 11.93 20.19
CA GLN A 142 -18.43 13.35 19.85
C GLN A 142 -17.32 13.75 18.88
N LYS A 143 -16.25 12.94 18.78
CA LYS A 143 -15.18 13.13 17.77
C LYS A 143 -15.67 12.93 16.34
N VAL A 144 -16.78 12.21 16.13
CA VAL A 144 -17.44 12.14 14.83
C VAL A 144 -18.34 13.37 14.70
N THR A 145 -17.93 14.33 13.89
CA THR A 145 -18.59 15.62 13.71
C THR A 145 -19.34 15.74 12.38
N ASP A 146 -19.03 14.89 11.40
CA ASP A 146 -19.68 14.91 10.09
C ASP A 146 -21.20 14.66 10.23
N PRO A 147 -22.05 15.59 9.77
CA PRO A 147 -23.51 15.46 9.93
C PRO A 147 -24.10 14.25 9.21
N SER A 148 -23.57 13.90 8.03
CA SER A 148 -24.05 12.76 7.23
C SER A 148 -23.75 11.46 7.96
N LEU A 149 -22.55 11.35 8.56
CA LEU A 149 -22.19 10.21 9.40
C LEU A 149 -23.06 10.14 10.65
N ARG A 150 -23.29 11.26 11.34
CA ARG A 150 -24.17 11.28 12.53
C ARG A 150 -25.58 10.82 12.21
N GLU A 151 -26.14 11.28 11.10
CA GLU A 151 -27.48 10.87 10.67
C GLU A 151 -27.52 9.38 10.29
N CYS A 152 -26.55 8.91 9.50
CA CYS A 152 -26.45 7.52 9.08
C CYS A 152 -26.26 6.58 10.28
N MET A 153 -25.29 6.87 11.15
CA MET A 153 -25.01 6.08 12.33
C MET A 153 -26.14 6.13 13.36
N GLY A 154 -26.90 7.22 13.45
CA GLY A 154 -28.09 7.28 14.31
C GLY A 154 -29.18 6.27 13.94
N LYS A 155 -29.17 5.75 12.70
CA LYS A 155 -30.09 4.69 12.23
C LYS A 155 -29.52 3.28 12.45
N ILE A 156 -28.19 3.14 12.52
CA ILE A 156 -27.48 1.85 12.57
C ILE A 156 -27.12 1.46 14.02
N LEU A 157 -26.60 2.43 14.79
CA LEU A 157 -26.09 2.20 16.13
C LEU A 157 -27.23 1.93 17.10
N LYS A 158 -27.13 0.82 17.84
CA LYS A 158 -28.09 0.41 18.86
C LYS A 158 -27.33 0.01 20.13
N PRO A 159 -27.86 0.29 21.33
CA PRO A 159 -27.23 -0.15 22.58
C PRO A 159 -27.10 -1.67 22.61
N ASP A 160 -25.88 -2.16 22.78
CA ASP A 160 -25.56 -3.59 22.91
C ASP A 160 -24.47 -3.81 23.97
N PRO A 161 -24.84 -3.85 25.26
CA PRO A 161 -23.89 -4.04 26.36
C PRO A 161 -23.16 -5.40 26.31
N GLU A 162 -23.76 -6.42 25.68
CA GLU A 162 -23.14 -7.75 25.56
C GLU A 162 -22.00 -7.72 24.55
N LEU A 163 -22.24 -7.16 23.36
CA LEU A 163 -21.21 -6.93 22.36
C LEU A 163 -20.09 -6.04 22.90
N ALA A 164 -20.43 -4.96 23.62
CA ALA A 164 -19.44 -4.09 24.23
C ALA A 164 -18.54 -4.85 25.21
N ARG A 165 -19.12 -5.67 26.11
CA ARG A 165 -18.34 -6.51 27.04
C ARG A 165 -17.44 -7.50 26.30
N PHE A 166 -17.96 -8.12 25.24
CA PHE A 166 -17.18 -9.03 24.39
C PHE A 166 -15.99 -8.32 23.74
N VAL A 167 -16.20 -7.16 23.11
CA VAL A 167 -15.11 -6.37 22.49
C VAL A 167 -14.07 -5.97 23.52
N ARG A 168 -14.48 -5.51 24.71
CA ARG A 168 -13.54 -5.18 25.80
C ARG A 168 -12.71 -6.39 26.21
N HIS A 169 -13.35 -7.54 26.39
CA HIS A 169 -12.68 -8.78 26.78
C HIS A 169 -11.64 -9.24 25.76
N GLU A 170 -11.97 -9.21 24.46
CA GLU A 170 -11.04 -9.65 23.42
C GLU A 170 -9.90 -8.66 23.17
N CYS A 171 -10.19 -7.36 23.18
CA CYS A 171 -9.20 -6.32 22.90
C CYS A 171 -8.31 -5.95 24.09
N SER A 172 -8.70 -6.29 25.33
CA SER A 172 -7.87 -6.07 26.52
C SER A 172 -6.78 -7.13 26.73
N LYS A 173 -6.77 -8.20 25.94
CA LYS A 173 -5.75 -9.26 26.01
C LYS A 173 -4.40 -8.73 25.51
N GLU A 174 -3.32 -9.25 26.10
CA GLU A 174 -1.96 -8.89 25.69
C GLU A 174 -1.66 -9.36 24.25
N SER A 175 -2.04 -10.59 23.91
CA SER A 175 -1.85 -11.14 22.56
C SER A 175 -3.02 -10.82 21.63
N TRP A 176 -2.68 -10.23 20.49
CA TRP A 176 -3.60 -9.94 19.38
C TRP A 176 -3.51 -10.97 18.25
N GLU A 177 -2.75 -12.06 18.45
CA GLU A 177 -2.67 -13.16 17.49
C GLU A 177 -4.07 -13.73 17.22
N GLY A 178 -4.49 -13.84 15.96
CA GLY A 178 -5.83 -14.34 15.61
C GLY A 178 -6.99 -13.43 16.02
N ILE A 179 -6.75 -12.15 16.36
CA ILE A 179 -7.83 -11.23 16.75
C ILE A 179 -8.96 -11.14 15.71
N ILE A 180 -8.64 -11.26 14.40
CA ILE A 180 -9.66 -11.17 13.34
C ILE A 180 -10.67 -12.30 13.48
N THR A 181 -10.24 -13.54 13.71
CA THR A 181 -11.15 -14.69 13.85
C THR A 181 -11.81 -14.74 15.23
N ARG A 182 -11.24 -14.08 16.24
CA ARG A 182 -11.94 -13.89 17.52
C ARG A 182 -13.08 -12.87 17.39
N ILE A 183 -12.81 -11.70 16.84
CA ILE A 183 -13.82 -10.64 16.68
C ILE A 183 -14.82 -11.01 15.57
N TRP A 184 -14.39 -11.50 14.42
CA TRP A 184 -15.23 -11.87 13.27
C TRP A 184 -15.11 -13.38 12.98
N PRO A 185 -15.81 -14.23 13.75
CA PRO A 185 -15.57 -15.68 13.77
C PRO A 185 -15.98 -16.41 12.51
N ASN A 186 -16.84 -15.82 11.69
CA ASN A 186 -17.30 -16.42 10.44
C ASN A 186 -16.45 -16.01 9.21
N THR A 187 -15.35 -15.27 9.44
CA THR A 187 -14.45 -14.84 8.38
C THR A 187 -13.78 -16.03 7.70
N LYS A 188 -13.99 -16.19 6.40
CA LYS A 188 -13.44 -17.27 5.59
C LYS A 188 -12.07 -16.94 4.99
N TYR A 189 -11.83 -15.68 4.65
CA TYR A 189 -10.58 -15.21 4.06
C TYR A 189 -10.42 -13.69 4.22
N LEU A 190 -9.19 -13.22 3.99
CA LEU A 190 -8.85 -11.81 3.86
C LEU A 190 -8.80 -11.41 2.39
N ASP A 191 -9.58 -10.40 1.98
CA ASP A 191 -9.54 -9.86 0.61
C ASP A 191 -8.66 -8.61 0.59
N VAL A 192 -7.37 -8.81 0.27
CA VAL A 192 -6.31 -7.80 0.33
C VAL A 192 -5.22 -8.12 -0.69
N ILE A 193 -4.72 -7.10 -1.38
CA ILE A 193 -3.54 -7.26 -2.24
C ILE A 193 -2.31 -7.48 -1.36
N VAL A 194 -1.67 -8.65 -1.51
CA VAL A 194 -0.39 -9.05 -0.89
C VAL A 194 0.69 -9.43 -1.92
N THR A 195 0.50 -9.08 -3.20
CA THR A 195 1.55 -9.21 -4.23
C THR A 195 2.42 -7.95 -4.34
N GLY A 196 3.60 -8.06 -4.95
CA GLY A 196 4.51 -6.93 -5.13
C GLY A 196 5.00 -6.39 -3.78
N ALA A 197 5.06 -5.07 -3.63
CA ALA A 197 5.51 -4.42 -2.39
C ALA A 197 4.68 -4.80 -1.16
N MET A 198 3.40 -5.19 -1.33
CA MET A 198 2.53 -5.58 -0.23
C MET A 198 2.87 -6.94 0.38
N ALA A 199 3.72 -7.75 -0.26
CA ALA A 199 4.13 -9.06 0.25
C ALA A 199 4.82 -8.98 1.62
N GLN A 200 5.46 -7.84 1.93
CA GLN A 200 6.11 -7.60 3.24
C GLN A 200 5.14 -7.69 4.43
N TYR A 201 3.82 -7.52 4.19
CA TYR A 201 2.80 -7.54 5.23
C TYR A 201 2.18 -8.92 5.49
N ILE A 202 2.56 -9.94 4.71
CA ILE A 202 2.00 -11.30 4.86
C ILE A 202 2.19 -11.85 6.29
N PRO A 203 3.39 -11.81 6.89
CA PRO A 203 3.58 -12.34 8.25
C PRO A 203 2.73 -11.63 9.30
N THR A 204 2.59 -10.30 9.20
CA THR A 204 1.77 -9.50 10.12
C THR A 204 0.27 -9.80 9.97
N LEU A 205 -0.20 -10.01 8.73
CA LEU A 205 -1.58 -10.45 8.48
C LEU A 205 -1.82 -11.87 8.99
N ASP A 206 -0.85 -12.77 8.85
CA ASP A 206 -0.95 -14.13 9.38
C ASP A 206 -1.06 -14.13 10.90
N TYR A 207 -0.25 -13.30 11.58
CA TYR A 207 -0.35 -13.09 13.02
C TYR A 207 -1.76 -12.66 13.44
N TYR A 208 -2.30 -11.58 12.87
CA TYR A 208 -3.63 -11.07 13.30
C TYR A 208 -4.81 -11.95 12.85
N SER A 209 -4.65 -12.72 11.78
CA SER A 209 -5.72 -13.56 11.24
C SER A 209 -5.71 -15.00 11.74
N GLY A 210 -4.62 -15.46 12.35
CA GLY A 210 -4.43 -16.88 12.63
C GLY A 210 -4.24 -17.70 11.35
N GLY A 211 -3.62 -17.10 10.32
CA GLY A 211 -3.32 -17.77 9.06
C GLY A 211 -4.48 -17.91 8.07
N LEU A 212 -5.51 -17.05 8.12
CA LEU A 212 -6.60 -17.07 7.15
C LEU A 212 -6.07 -16.92 5.70
N PRO A 213 -6.73 -17.53 4.69
CA PRO A 213 -6.36 -17.33 3.29
C PRO A 213 -6.37 -15.84 2.91
N LYS A 214 -5.45 -15.43 2.02
CA LYS A 214 -5.30 -14.04 1.56
C LYS A 214 -5.59 -13.99 0.06
N ALA A 215 -6.77 -13.49 -0.30
CA ALA A 215 -7.22 -13.41 -1.67
C ALA A 215 -6.72 -12.12 -2.34
N CYS A 216 -5.84 -12.28 -3.34
CA CYS A 216 -5.47 -11.22 -4.26
C CYS A 216 -6.39 -11.28 -5.48
N THR A 217 -7.44 -10.47 -5.53
CA THR A 217 -8.55 -10.63 -6.49
C THR A 217 -8.33 -9.93 -7.83
N MET A 218 -7.73 -8.74 -7.83
CA MET A 218 -7.62 -7.88 -9.01
C MET A 218 -6.22 -7.27 -9.18
N TYR A 219 -5.81 -7.08 -10.44
CA TYR A 219 -4.67 -6.24 -10.82
C TYR A 219 -5.15 -5.06 -11.68
N ALA A 220 -4.94 -3.84 -11.20
CA ALA A 220 -5.43 -2.61 -11.82
C ALA A 220 -4.54 -1.40 -11.48
N SER A 221 -4.65 -0.33 -12.26
CA SER A 221 -3.98 0.95 -12.06
C SER A 221 -4.92 2.14 -12.26
N SER A 222 -4.37 3.37 -12.17
CA SER A 222 -5.13 4.59 -12.49
C SER A 222 -5.25 4.80 -14.00
N GLU A 223 -4.33 4.23 -14.76
CA GLU A 223 -4.21 4.26 -16.20
C GLU A 223 -5.23 3.32 -16.86
N CYS A 224 -5.35 2.10 -16.33
CA CYS A 224 -6.19 1.04 -16.88
C CYS A 224 -6.45 -0.06 -15.83
N TYR A 225 -7.63 -0.69 -15.89
CA TYR A 225 -7.90 -1.90 -15.12
C TYR A 225 -7.49 -3.10 -15.97
N PHE A 226 -6.62 -3.96 -15.47
CA PHE A 226 -5.95 -4.95 -16.32
C PHE A 226 -6.66 -6.29 -16.30
N GLY A 227 -6.88 -6.87 -15.12
CA GLY A 227 -7.39 -8.23 -15.01
C GLY A 227 -7.60 -8.70 -13.58
N LEU A 228 -7.85 -10.00 -13.44
CA LEU A 228 -8.22 -10.63 -12.19
C LEU A 228 -7.47 -11.95 -11.97
N ASN A 229 -7.41 -12.38 -10.71
CA ASN A 229 -6.91 -13.70 -10.36
C ASN A 229 -8.03 -14.74 -10.52
N LEU A 230 -7.82 -15.70 -11.43
CA LEU A 230 -8.79 -16.78 -11.67
C LEU A 230 -8.74 -17.91 -10.63
N ASN A 231 -7.72 -17.92 -9.77
CA ASN A 231 -7.59 -18.79 -8.61
C ASN A 231 -7.32 -17.96 -7.34
N PRO A 232 -8.33 -17.26 -6.81
CA PRO A 232 -8.14 -16.32 -5.70
C PRO A 232 -7.76 -16.98 -4.36
N MET A 233 -7.84 -18.31 -4.25
CA MET A 233 -7.49 -19.07 -3.04
C MET A 233 -6.10 -19.73 -3.11
N CYS A 234 -5.30 -19.43 -4.15
CA CYS A 234 -3.91 -19.89 -4.22
C CYS A 234 -3.03 -19.27 -3.12
N LYS A 235 -1.82 -19.80 -2.91
CA LYS A 235 -0.87 -19.18 -1.99
C LYS A 235 -0.45 -17.79 -2.51
N PRO A 236 -0.14 -16.83 -1.63
CA PRO A 236 0.33 -15.50 -2.05
C PRO A 236 1.52 -15.52 -3.04
N SER A 237 2.44 -16.47 -2.88
CA SER A 237 3.61 -16.64 -3.76
C SER A 237 3.27 -17.18 -5.16
N GLU A 238 2.09 -17.76 -5.34
CA GLU A 238 1.64 -18.41 -6.58
C GLU A 238 0.65 -17.54 -7.37
N VAL A 239 0.28 -16.37 -6.83
CA VAL A 239 -0.69 -15.47 -7.45
C VAL A 239 -0.24 -15.09 -8.86
N SER A 240 -1.16 -15.30 -9.80
CA SER A 240 -1.04 -14.92 -11.20
C SER A 240 -2.33 -14.25 -11.66
N TYR A 241 -2.22 -13.09 -12.32
CA TYR A 241 -3.35 -12.33 -12.83
C TYR A 241 -3.56 -12.62 -14.31
N THR A 242 -4.80 -12.90 -14.70
CA THR A 242 -5.18 -13.07 -16.10
C THR A 242 -5.66 -11.71 -16.62
N ILE A 243 -4.92 -11.15 -17.59
CA ILE A 243 -5.30 -9.87 -18.21
C ILE A 243 -6.54 -10.08 -19.07
N MET A 244 -7.54 -9.19 -18.89
CA MET A 244 -8.81 -9.27 -19.58
C MET A 244 -8.73 -8.53 -20.92
N PRO A 245 -8.85 -9.22 -22.07
CA PRO A 245 -8.49 -8.67 -23.39
C PRO A 245 -9.42 -7.53 -23.87
N ASN A 246 -10.57 -7.35 -23.24
CA ASN A 246 -11.54 -6.29 -23.55
C ASN A 246 -11.22 -4.94 -22.87
N MET A 247 -10.27 -4.90 -21.94
CA MET A 247 -10.00 -3.73 -21.10
C MET A 247 -9.18 -2.65 -21.81
N ALA A 248 -8.18 -3.06 -22.59
CA ALA A 248 -7.32 -2.21 -23.40
C ALA A 248 -6.65 -3.08 -24.47
N TYR A 249 -5.91 -2.46 -25.39
CA TYR A 249 -4.94 -3.20 -26.21
C TYR A 249 -3.62 -3.32 -25.45
N PHE A 250 -3.12 -4.54 -25.32
CA PHE A 250 -1.99 -4.89 -24.46
C PHE A 250 -0.80 -5.37 -25.31
N GLU A 251 0.31 -4.69 -25.13
CA GLU A 251 1.61 -5.00 -25.73
C GLU A 251 2.63 -5.24 -24.62
N PHE A 252 3.69 -5.99 -24.93
CA PHE A 252 4.69 -6.42 -23.98
C PHE A 252 6.09 -6.14 -24.51
N LEU A 253 6.84 -5.36 -23.73
CA LEU A 253 8.23 -5.05 -24.04
C LEU A 253 9.13 -6.08 -23.34
N PRO A 254 9.87 -6.95 -24.06
CA PRO A 254 10.75 -7.93 -23.43
C PRO A 254 11.72 -7.28 -22.44
N HIS A 255 11.80 -7.83 -21.24
CA HIS A 255 12.75 -7.37 -20.23
C HIS A 255 14.03 -8.21 -20.30
N ASP A 256 15.06 -7.64 -20.93
CA ASP A 256 16.44 -8.14 -20.81
C ASP A 256 17.20 -7.27 -19.80
N PRO A 257 17.66 -7.81 -18.66
CA PRO A 257 18.45 -7.09 -17.67
C PRO A 257 19.76 -6.51 -18.25
N ASN A 258 20.28 -7.09 -19.34
CA ASN A 258 21.58 -6.76 -19.93
C ASN A 258 21.46 -5.89 -21.19
N SER A 259 20.25 -5.57 -21.67
CA SER A 259 20.10 -4.76 -22.88
C SER A 259 20.50 -3.31 -22.63
N ALA A 260 21.48 -2.82 -23.40
CA ALA A 260 21.72 -1.39 -23.57
C ALA A 260 20.44 -0.78 -24.18
N GLY A 261 19.85 0.19 -23.50
CA GLY A 261 18.51 0.69 -23.79
C GLY A 261 18.24 1.03 -25.26
N PHE A 262 16.95 1.08 -25.62
CA PHE A 262 16.51 1.29 -27.00
C PHE A 262 16.88 2.68 -27.55
N THR A 263 17.36 2.72 -28.79
CA THR A 263 17.58 3.95 -29.56
C THR A 263 16.33 4.30 -30.37
N ARG A 264 16.12 5.58 -30.71
CA ARG A 264 14.97 6.01 -31.55
C ARG A 264 14.96 5.34 -32.93
N ASP A 265 16.12 4.89 -33.41
CA ASP A 265 16.30 4.35 -34.75
C ASP A 265 15.97 2.84 -34.84
N SER A 266 15.72 2.17 -33.71
CA SER A 266 15.30 0.76 -33.64
C SER A 266 14.27 0.55 -32.53
N PRO A 267 12.99 0.92 -32.75
CA PRO A 267 11.97 0.73 -31.73
C PRO A 267 11.87 -0.77 -31.37
N PRO A 268 11.79 -1.11 -30.07
CA PRO A 268 11.69 -2.50 -29.67
C PRO A 268 10.47 -3.15 -30.32
N LYS A 269 10.66 -4.36 -30.82
CA LYS A 269 9.55 -5.19 -31.27
C LYS A 269 8.73 -5.59 -30.05
N LEU A 270 7.58 -4.93 -29.88
CA LEU A 270 6.63 -5.31 -28.85
C LEU A 270 5.97 -6.64 -29.23
N VAL A 271 5.60 -7.39 -28.21
CA VAL A 271 4.93 -8.69 -28.32
C VAL A 271 3.46 -8.48 -27.97
N ASP A 272 2.55 -9.05 -28.77
CA ASP A 272 1.11 -8.99 -28.50
C ASP A 272 0.75 -9.88 -27.30
N LEU A 273 -0.42 -9.62 -26.70
CA LEU A 273 -0.91 -10.35 -25.52
C LEU A 273 -0.85 -11.88 -25.67
N VAL A 274 -1.18 -12.42 -26.85
CA VAL A 274 -1.24 -13.88 -27.06
C VAL A 274 0.13 -14.50 -27.38
N ASP A 275 1.13 -13.68 -27.70
CA ASP A 275 2.44 -14.14 -28.20
C ASP A 275 3.54 -14.12 -27.11
N VAL A 276 3.18 -13.79 -25.86
CA VAL A 276 4.12 -13.82 -24.74
C VAL A 276 4.55 -15.25 -24.41
N GLU A 277 5.78 -15.43 -23.94
CA GLU A 277 6.33 -16.77 -23.68
C GLU A 277 6.41 -17.07 -22.18
N ILE A 278 6.01 -18.29 -21.80
CA ILE A 278 6.07 -18.76 -20.41
C ILE A 278 7.49 -18.62 -19.85
N GLY A 279 7.60 -18.10 -18.63
CA GLY A 279 8.86 -17.90 -17.92
C GLY A 279 9.59 -16.61 -18.29
N LYS A 280 9.23 -15.93 -19.39
CA LYS A 280 9.84 -14.63 -19.75
C LYS A 280 9.22 -13.48 -18.97
N GLU A 281 10.03 -12.44 -18.77
CA GLU A 281 9.63 -11.20 -18.13
C GLU A 281 9.45 -10.09 -19.15
N TYR A 282 8.40 -9.29 -18.95
CA TYR A 282 8.04 -8.20 -19.84
C TYR A 282 7.64 -6.97 -19.06
N GLU A 283 7.90 -5.80 -19.63
CA GLU A 283 7.28 -4.55 -19.18
C GLU A 283 5.94 -4.35 -19.90
N LEU A 284 4.89 -4.05 -19.13
CA LEU A 284 3.55 -3.85 -19.65
C LEU A 284 3.43 -2.52 -20.42
N VAL A 285 2.89 -2.61 -21.64
CA VAL A 285 2.57 -1.48 -22.52
C VAL A 285 1.07 -1.51 -22.85
N ILE A 286 0.40 -0.36 -22.73
CA ILE A 286 -1.05 -0.27 -22.92
C ILE A 286 -1.45 0.78 -23.95
N THR A 287 -2.50 0.46 -24.70
CA THR A 287 -3.26 1.42 -25.49
C THR A 287 -4.72 1.43 -25.00
N THR A 288 -5.17 2.57 -24.46
CA THR A 288 -6.45 2.72 -23.75
C THR A 288 -7.47 3.52 -24.56
N TYR A 289 -8.76 3.33 -24.29
CA TYR A 289 -9.82 4.12 -24.94
C TYR A 289 -9.74 5.62 -24.58
N ALA A 290 -9.15 5.95 -23.43
CA ALA A 290 -8.93 7.33 -23.00
C ALA A 290 -7.76 8.03 -23.72
N GLY A 291 -7.10 7.38 -24.68
CA GLY A 291 -6.12 8.00 -25.57
C GLY A 291 -4.65 7.88 -25.13
N LEU A 292 -4.33 7.05 -24.12
CA LEU A 292 -2.95 6.60 -23.93
C LEU A 292 -2.61 5.61 -25.05
N CYS A 293 -1.57 5.88 -25.83
CA CYS A 293 -1.14 5.02 -26.95
C CYS A 293 0.27 4.48 -26.69
N ARG A 294 0.41 3.15 -26.69
CA ARG A 294 1.66 2.42 -26.40
C ARG A 294 2.37 2.96 -25.16
N TYR A 295 1.58 3.28 -24.13
CA TYR A 295 2.05 3.85 -22.88
C TYR A 295 2.70 2.76 -22.02
N ARG A 296 3.93 3.01 -21.57
CA ARG A 296 4.67 2.13 -20.67
C ARG A 296 4.17 2.29 -19.24
N VAL A 297 3.59 1.24 -18.67
CA VAL A 297 3.08 1.25 -17.28
C VAL A 297 4.24 1.24 -16.27
N GLY A 298 5.37 0.63 -16.66
CA GLY A 298 6.54 0.42 -15.81
C GLY A 298 6.45 -0.83 -14.94
N ASP A 299 5.35 -1.57 -15.00
CA ASP A 299 5.19 -2.83 -14.27
C ASP A 299 5.89 -3.97 -15.03
N ILE A 300 6.65 -4.80 -14.29
CA ILE A 300 7.35 -5.98 -14.80
C ILE A 300 6.56 -7.21 -14.41
N LEU A 301 6.20 -7.99 -15.42
CA LEU A 301 5.32 -9.14 -15.33
C LEU A 301 6.05 -10.37 -15.88
N ARG A 302 5.97 -11.48 -15.15
CA ARG A 302 6.48 -12.77 -15.61
C ARG A 302 5.32 -13.65 -16.03
N VAL A 303 5.38 -14.21 -17.24
CA VAL A 303 4.34 -15.15 -17.71
C VAL A 303 4.46 -16.46 -16.93
N THR A 304 3.39 -16.88 -16.28
CA THR A 304 3.36 -18.13 -15.49
C THR A 304 2.58 -19.25 -16.16
N GLY A 305 1.71 -18.92 -17.11
CA GLY A 305 0.88 -19.88 -17.81
C GLY A 305 -0.17 -19.20 -18.66
N PHE A 306 -1.16 -19.97 -19.10
CA PHE A 306 -2.27 -19.51 -19.93
C PHE A 306 -3.58 -20.09 -19.43
N HIS A 307 -4.64 -19.28 -19.40
CA HIS A 307 -6.01 -19.73 -19.28
C HIS A 307 -6.67 -19.65 -20.66
N ASN A 308 -6.87 -20.81 -21.30
CA ASN A 308 -7.15 -20.90 -22.73
C ASN A 308 -6.05 -20.16 -23.53
N SER A 309 -6.39 -19.13 -24.29
CA SER A 309 -5.43 -18.31 -25.04
C SER A 309 -4.99 -17.04 -24.30
N ALA A 310 -5.54 -16.76 -23.11
CA ALA A 310 -5.18 -15.56 -22.35
C ALA A 310 -4.01 -15.87 -21.39
N PRO A 311 -2.88 -15.14 -21.47
CA PRO A 311 -1.76 -15.36 -20.56
C PRO A 311 -2.08 -14.96 -19.11
N GLN A 312 -1.38 -15.60 -18.20
CA GLN A 312 -1.40 -15.32 -16.76
C GLN A 312 -0.04 -14.79 -16.32
N PHE A 313 -0.06 -13.75 -15.48
CA PHE A 313 1.14 -13.00 -15.11
C PHE A 313 1.34 -12.96 -13.60
N HIS A 314 2.53 -13.35 -13.17
CA HIS A 314 3.02 -13.02 -11.85
C HIS A 314 3.57 -11.58 -11.84
N PHE A 315 3.09 -10.75 -10.93
CA PHE A 315 3.60 -9.39 -10.74
C PHE A 315 4.97 -9.45 -10.07
N VAL A 316 6.02 -9.04 -10.80
CA VAL A 316 7.39 -9.05 -10.28
C VAL A 316 7.66 -7.79 -9.47
N ARG A 317 7.54 -6.63 -10.10
CA ARG A 317 7.81 -5.31 -9.49
C ARG A 317 7.34 -4.18 -10.39
N ARG A 318 7.32 -2.96 -9.85
CA ARG A 318 7.29 -1.74 -10.67
C ARG A 318 8.70 -1.18 -10.83
N LYS A 319 9.10 -0.86 -12.05
CA LYS A 319 10.42 -0.27 -12.36
C LYS A 319 10.65 0.98 -11.54
N ASN A 320 11.90 1.15 -11.13
CA ASN A 320 12.41 2.29 -10.36
C ASN A 320 11.77 2.50 -8.98
N VAL A 321 10.96 1.58 -8.47
CA VAL A 321 10.46 1.70 -7.08
C VAL A 321 11.49 1.11 -6.12
N LEU A 322 11.95 1.93 -5.19
CA LEU A 322 12.98 1.61 -4.21
C LEU A 322 12.39 1.41 -2.81
N LEU A 323 11.48 2.29 -2.38
CA LEU A 323 10.72 2.18 -1.12
C LEU A 323 9.22 2.33 -1.37
N SER A 324 8.41 1.63 -0.57
CA SER A 324 6.95 1.70 -0.57
C SER A 324 6.38 1.14 0.73
N ILE A 325 5.58 1.94 1.46
CA ILE A 325 4.84 1.49 2.66
C ILE A 325 3.37 1.21 2.33
N ASP A 326 2.72 2.11 1.60
CA ASP A 326 1.32 2.02 1.17
C ASP A 326 1.24 2.23 -0.36
N SER A 327 0.68 3.35 -0.81
CA SER A 327 0.54 3.71 -2.21
C SER A 327 1.72 4.53 -2.73
N ASP A 328 2.54 5.06 -1.82
CA ASP A 328 3.80 5.74 -2.07
C ASP A 328 4.78 4.84 -2.81
N LYS A 329 5.53 5.47 -3.72
CA LYS A 329 6.58 4.84 -4.52
C LYS A 329 7.69 5.84 -4.62
N THR A 330 8.78 5.61 -3.89
CA THR A 330 9.97 6.47 -3.93
C THR A 330 11.02 5.80 -4.80
N ASP A 331 11.55 6.53 -5.76
CA ASP A 331 12.64 6.05 -6.62
C ASP A 331 14.03 6.44 -6.09
N GLU A 332 15.07 5.89 -6.72
CA GLU A 332 16.47 6.14 -6.32
C GLU A 332 16.85 7.62 -6.48
N ALA A 333 16.36 8.30 -7.51
CA ALA A 333 16.69 9.71 -7.75
C ALA A 333 16.02 10.63 -6.71
N GLU A 334 14.78 10.33 -6.32
CA GLU A 334 14.06 10.99 -5.25
C GLU A 334 14.77 10.79 -3.91
N LEU A 335 15.18 9.55 -3.58
CA LEU A 335 15.91 9.27 -2.35
C LEU A 335 17.27 9.97 -2.33
N GLN A 336 18.03 9.92 -3.43
CA GLN A 336 19.31 10.62 -3.57
C GLN A 336 19.15 12.12 -3.33
N LYS A 337 18.16 12.75 -3.98
CA LYS A 337 17.86 14.18 -3.79
C LYS A 337 17.47 14.50 -2.34
N ALA A 338 16.72 13.62 -1.69
CA ALA A 338 16.35 13.79 -0.28
C ALA A 338 17.57 13.76 0.63
N VAL A 339 18.48 12.79 0.44
CA VAL A 339 19.75 12.70 1.18
C VAL A 339 20.62 13.93 0.94
N GLU A 340 20.75 14.39 -0.31
CA GLU A 340 21.52 15.59 -0.66
C GLU A 340 20.99 16.85 0.02
N ASN A 341 19.67 17.04 0.03
CA ASN A 341 19.04 18.19 0.68
C ASN A 341 19.23 18.16 2.20
N ALA A 342 19.04 17.00 2.84
CA ALA A 342 19.25 16.84 4.26
C ALA A 342 20.73 17.01 4.66
N SER A 343 21.66 16.55 3.81
CA SER A 343 23.11 16.70 4.02
C SER A 343 23.57 18.16 4.05
N ARG A 344 22.77 19.12 3.53
CA ARG A 344 23.10 20.55 3.63
C ARG A 344 23.12 21.04 5.08
N LEU A 345 22.27 20.48 5.95
CA LEU A 345 22.21 20.83 7.37
C LEU A 345 23.45 20.34 8.13
N LEU A 346 24.13 19.30 7.64
CA LEU A 346 25.35 18.77 8.26
C LEU A 346 26.59 19.61 7.97
N ARG A 347 26.53 20.53 6.98
CA ARG A 347 27.68 21.34 6.56
C ARG A 347 28.20 22.26 7.66
N GLU A 348 27.31 22.79 8.50
CA GLU A 348 27.68 23.65 9.64
C GLU A 348 28.51 22.90 10.69
N PHE A 349 28.39 21.57 10.72
CA PHE A 349 29.09 20.66 11.62
C PHE A 349 30.33 20.02 10.96
N ASN A 350 30.75 20.51 9.78
CA ASN A 350 31.83 19.93 8.98
C ASN A 350 31.69 18.40 8.81
N THR A 351 30.44 17.93 8.74
CA THR A 351 30.09 16.52 8.67
C THR A 351 29.50 16.22 7.30
N SER A 352 29.85 15.06 6.72
CA SER A 352 29.31 14.59 5.45
C SER A 352 28.81 13.17 5.55
N VAL A 353 27.76 12.84 4.79
CA VAL A 353 27.34 11.45 4.59
C VAL A 353 28.36 10.77 3.68
N VAL A 354 29.03 9.74 4.20
CA VAL A 354 30.00 8.92 3.46
C VAL A 354 29.24 7.99 2.54
N GLU A 355 28.32 7.22 3.14
CA GLU A 355 27.45 6.29 2.43
C GLU A 355 26.09 6.20 3.11
N TYR A 356 25.11 5.73 2.33
CA TYR A 356 23.77 5.47 2.81
C TYR A 356 23.09 4.30 2.11
N THR A 357 22.16 3.67 2.83
CA THR A 357 21.18 2.73 2.27
C THR A 357 19.82 2.94 2.95
N SER A 358 18.80 2.22 2.51
CA SER A 358 17.44 2.36 3.03
C SER A 358 16.70 1.04 3.12
N TYR A 359 15.62 1.00 3.89
CA TYR A 359 14.61 -0.05 3.82
C TYR A 359 13.24 0.46 4.30
N ALA A 360 12.20 -0.31 4.01
CA ALA A 360 10.85 -0.08 4.50
C ALA A 360 10.60 -0.89 5.77
N ASP A 361 10.47 -0.23 6.92
CA ASP A 361 10.20 -0.89 8.20
C ASP A 361 8.69 -1.06 8.39
N THR A 362 8.28 -2.32 8.58
CA THR A 362 6.89 -2.71 8.80
C THR A 362 6.69 -3.43 10.14
N LYS A 363 7.65 -3.32 11.06
CA LYS A 363 7.55 -3.88 12.44
C LYS A 363 6.46 -3.18 13.24
N THR A 364 6.21 -1.90 12.95
CA THR A 364 5.13 -1.10 13.54
C THR A 364 4.11 -0.70 12.47
N ILE A 365 2.90 -0.31 12.91
CA ILE A 365 1.83 0.13 12.03
C ILE A 365 1.41 1.56 12.43
N PRO A 366 1.42 2.53 11.51
CA PRO A 366 1.90 2.42 10.12
C PRO A 366 3.41 2.17 10.06
N GLY A 367 3.87 1.49 9.01
CA GLY A 367 5.29 1.35 8.74
C GLY A 367 5.93 2.67 8.29
N HIS A 368 7.25 2.74 8.24
CA HIS A 368 8.00 3.96 7.91
C HIS A 368 9.27 3.66 7.13
N TYR A 369 9.85 4.69 6.52
CA TYR A 369 11.16 4.57 5.87
C TYR A 369 12.28 4.68 6.89
N VAL A 370 13.28 3.81 6.76
CA VAL A 370 14.51 3.87 7.55
C VAL A 370 15.69 4.08 6.63
N ILE A 371 16.50 5.09 6.92
CA ILE A 371 17.69 5.45 6.17
C ILE A 371 18.91 5.26 7.06
N TYR A 372 19.84 4.39 6.65
CA TYR A 372 21.11 4.24 7.36
C TYR A 372 22.13 5.23 6.82
N TRP A 373 22.78 5.97 7.71
CA TRP A 373 23.83 6.94 7.39
C TRP A 373 25.14 6.56 8.07
N GLU A 374 26.20 6.43 7.29
CA GLU A 374 27.58 6.48 7.81
C GLU A 374 28.10 7.91 7.61
N LEU A 375 28.54 8.52 8.71
CA LEU A 375 28.93 9.94 8.74
C LEU A 375 30.43 10.09 8.92
N LEU A 376 31.04 10.99 8.14
CA LEU A 376 32.40 11.46 8.37
C LEU A 376 32.34 12.75 9.16
N VAL A 377 32.62 12.66 10.47
CA VAL A 377 32.73 13.80 11.37
C VAL A 377 34.19 14.24 11.44
N LYS A 378 34.52 15.43 10.92
CA LYS A 378 35.91 15.94 10.92
C LYS A 378 36.40 16.38 12.29
N ASP A 379 35.51 16.93 13.11
CA ASP A 379 35.79 17.38 14.47
C ASP A 379 34.77 16.75 15.43
N ALA A 380 35.21 15.77 16.22
CA ALA A 380 34.34 15.07 17.16
C ALA A 380 33.73 16.01 18.22
N ALA A 381 34.40 17.13 18.53
CA ALA A 381 33.90 18.13 19.47
C ALA A 381 32.70 18.93 18.90
N ASN A 382 32.51 18.92 17.58
CA ASN A 382 31.41 19.59 16.88
C ASN A 382 30.57 18.59 16.06
N SER A 383 30.28 17.42 16.65
CA SER A 383 29.41 16.42 16.03
C SER A 383 27.97 16.94 15.88
N PRO A 384 27.21 16.54 14.83
CA PRO A 384 25.81 16.92 14.68
C PRO A 384 24.99 16.52 15.90
N THR A 385 24.16 17.44 16.40
CA THR A 385 23.27 17.17 17.53
C THR A 385 22.07 16.32 17.09
N ASP A 386 21.40 15.71 18.08
CA ASP A 386 20.15 14.97 17.89
C ASP A 386 19.09 15.83 17.18
N ASP A 387 18.94 17.09 17.56
CA ASP A 387 18.00 18.02 16.92
C ASP A 387 18.32 18.25 15.44
N VAL A 388 19.59 18.35 15.07
CA VAL A 388 20.01 18.53 13.67
C VAL A 388 19.67 17.28 12.84
N LEU A 389 19.91 16.08 13.38
CA LEU A 389 19.58 14.83 12.71
C LEU A 389 18.05 14.63 12.57
N LYS A 390 17.27 15.07 13.56
CA LYS A 390 15.80 15.16 13.46
C LYS A 390 15.37 16.13 12.35
N GLN A 391 16.01 17.30 12.23
CA GLN A 391 15.75 18.21 11.11
C GLN A 391 16.18 17.64 9.76
N CYS A 392 17.26 16.84 9.70
CA CYS A 392 17.61 16.08 8.51
C CYS A 392 16.49 15.12 8.09
N CYS A 393 15.88 14.39 9.04
CA CYS A 393 14.73 13.52 8.77
C CYS A 393 13.59 14.32 8.10
N LEU A 394 13.22 15.46 8.67
CA LEU A 394 12.17 16.33 8.11
C LEU A 394 12.54 16.86 6.72
N ALA A 395 13.79 17.31 6.51
CA ALA A 395 14.27 17.79 5.22
C ALA A 395 14.23 16.70 4.13
N MET A 396 14.47 15.44 4.51
CA MET A 396 14.27 14.29 3.61
C MET A 396 12.78 14.14 3.28
N GLU A 397 11.89 14.12 4.28
CA GLU A 397 10.44 13.99 4.06
C GLU A 397 9.87 15.11 3.17
N GLU A 398 10.34 16.35 3.33
CA GLU A 398 9.94 17.50 2.49
C GLU A 398 10.39 17.36 1.03
N SER A 399 11.48 16.62 0.81
CA SER A 399 12.01 16.37 -0.54
C SER A 399 11.30 15.23 -1.26
N MET A 400 10.54 14.40 -0.54
CA MET A 400 9.80 13.28 -1.12
C MET A 400 8.58 13.74 -1.91
N ASN A 401 8.10 12.85 -2.79
CA ASN A 401 6.97 13.13 -3.65
C ASN A 401 5.65 13.36 -2.88
N SER A 402 4.67 13.92 -3.59
CA SER A 402 3.37 14.30 -3.01
C SER A 402 2.63 13.12 -2.39
N VAL A 403 2.80 11.89 -2.89
CA VAL A 403 2.11 10.70 -2.36
C VAL A 403 2.69 10.30 -1.01
N TYR A 404 4.02 10.32 -0.84
CA TYR A 404 4.66 10.10 0.46
C TYR A 404 4.18 11.13 1.49
N ARG A 405 4.25 12.43 1.15
CA ARG A 405 3.82 13.50 2.06
C ARG A 405 2.32 13.45 2.37
N GLN A 406 1.48 13.08 1.41
CA GLN A 406 0.06 12.82 1.65
C GLN A 406 -0.15 11.68 2.64
N GLY A 407 0.61 10.57 2.49
CA GLY A 407 0.57 9.42 3.38
C GLY A 407 0.93 9.77 4.82
N ARG A 408 1.89 10.68 5.01
CA ARG A 408 2.27 11.23 6.33
C ARG A 408 1.21 12.15 6.92
N VAL A 409 0.67 13.08 6.12
CA VAL A 409 -0.14 14.21 6.61
C VAL A 409 -1.64 13.90 6.69
N ALA A 410 -2.21 13.34 5.62
CA ALA A 410 -3.66 13.21 5.48
C ALA A 410 -4.16 11.80 5.80
N ASP A 411 -3.40 10.80 5.35
CA ASP A 411 -3.84 9.41 5.48
C ASP A 411 -3.32 8.76 6.77
N ASN A 412 -2.26 9.28 7.40
CA ASN A 412 -1.53 8.61 8.49
C ASN A 412 -1.20 7.14 8.14
N SER A 413 -0.86 6.90 6.87
CA SER A 413 -0.53 5.58 6.33
C SER A 413 0.97 5.30 6.32
N ILE A 414 1.79 6.32 6.58
CA ILE A 414 3.25 6.23 6.70
C ILE A 414 3.65 6.87 8.03
N GLY A 415 4.49 6.19 8.81
CA GLY A 415 5.09 6.69 10.04
C GLY A 415 6.22 7.70 9.78
N PRO A 416 6.74 8.38 10.82
CA PRO A 416 7.86 9.32 10.68
C PRO A 416 9.10 8.64 10.13
N LEU A 417 9.73 9.24 9.12
CA LEU A 417 11.02 8.78 8.60
C LEU A 417 12.05 8.71 9.73
N GLU A 418 12.83 7.64 9.71
CA GLU A 418 13.90 7.36 10.68
C GLU A 418 15.26 7.43 9.99
N ILE A 419 16.21 8.15 10.59
CA ILE A 419 17.64 8.06 10.25
C ILE A 419 18.34 7.24 11.34
N ARG A 420 19.03 6.17 10.95
CA ARG A 420 19.92 5.38 11.81
C ARG A 420 21.36 5.68 11.46
N VAL A 421 22.08 6.31 12.38
CA VAL A 421 23.52 6.57 12.20
C VAL A 421 24.29 5.31 12.57
N VAL A 422 25.16 4.83 11.68
CA VAL A 422 26.00 3.65 11.90
C VAL A 422 27.47 4.05 12.17
N ARG A 423 28.23 3.14 12.77
CA ARG A 423 29.67 3.33 13.03
C ARG A 423 30.46 3.47 11.72
N ASN A 424 31.58 4.19 11.76
CA ASN A 424 32.51 4.26 10.64
C ASN A 424 33.02 2.86 10.27
N GLY A 425 33.14 2.57 8.96
CA GLY A 425 33.51 1.26 8.43
C GLY A 425 32.35 0.28 8.29
N THR A 426 31.12 0.66 8.63
CA THR A 426 29.95 -0.25 8.51
C THR A 426 29.67 -0.61 7.06
N PHE A 427 29.76 0.35 6.13
CA PHE A 427 29.55 0.05 4.71
C PHE A 427 30.72 -0.71 4.07
N GLU A 428 31.92 -0.64 4.65
CA GLU A 428 33.05 -1.50 4.29
C GLU A 428 32.79 -2.95 4.72
N GLU A 429 32.35 -3.18 5.96
CA GLU A 429 31.92 -4.51 6.42
C GLU A 429 30.76 -5.06 5.57
N LEU A 430 29.82 -4.21 5.17
CA LEU A 430 28.72 -4.60 4.28
C LEU A 430 29.22 -5.01 2.89
N MET A 431 30.19 -4.29 2.35
CA MET A 431 30.85 -4.64 1.08
C MET A 431 31.55 -5.98 1.20
N ASP A 432 32.33 -6.20 2.25
CA ASP A 432 33.03 -7.47 2.51
C ASP A 432 32.04 -8.64 2.60
N TYR A 433 30.92 -8.43 3.30
CA TYR A 433 29.85 -9.42 3.35
C TYR A 433 29.27 -9.72 1.95
N ALA A 434 29.00 -8.69 1.13
CA ALA A 434 28.52 -8.89 -0.23
C ALA A 434 29.54 -9.64 -1.12
N ILE A 435 30.82 -9.31 -1.00
CA ILE A 435 31.92 -9.97 -1.74
C ILE A 435 32.03 -11.44 -1.32
N SER A 436 31.92 -11.75 -0.02
CA SER A 436 31.93 -13.13 0.49
C SER A 436 30.81 -13.99 -0.10
N ARG A 437 29.74 -13.37 -0.59
CA ARG A 437 28.59 -14.02 -1.25
C ARG A 437 28.66 -13.97 -2.78
N GLY A 438 29.79 -13.59 -3.34
CA GLY A 438 30.08 -13.66 -4.78
C GLY A 438 29.94 -12.33 -5.52
N ALA A 439 29.79 -11.18 -4.84
CA ALA A 439 29.87 -9.89 -5.50
C ALA A 439 31.30 -9.58 -5.95
N SER A 440 31.46 -9.00 -7.14
CA SER A 440 32.76 -8.55 -7.64
C SER A 440 33.18 -7.27 -6.94
N ILE A 441 34.38 -7.25 -6.36
CA ILE A 441 34.96 -6.08 -5.69
C ILE A 441 35.01 -4.84 -6.61
N ASN A 442 35.33 -5.02 -7.89
CA ASN A 442 35.51 -3.92 -8.84
C ASN A 442 34.19 -3.33 -9.38
N GLN A 443 33.05 -3.98 -9.09
CA GLN A 443 31.73 -3.54 -9.58
C GLN A 443 30.76 -3.25 -8.43
N TYR A 444 31.19 -3.45 -7.19
CA TYR A 444 30.33 -3.24 -6.04
C TYR A 444 29.97 -1.76 -5.88
N LYS A 445 28.67 -1.51 -5.77
CA LYS A 445 28.11 -0.25 -5.30
C LYS A 445 27.17 -0.57 -4.17
N VAL A 446 27.19 0.25 -3.12
CA VAL A 446 26.26 0.08 -2.00
C VAL A 446 24.83 0.09 -2.54
N PRO A 447 24.02 -0.96 -2.26
CA PRO A 447 22.64 -0.98 -2.70
C PRO A 447 21.88 0.14 -1.98
N ARG A 448 21.10 0.93 -2.73
CA ARG A 448 20.34 2.06 -2.17
C ARG A 448 19.11 1.62 -1.38
N CYS A 449 18.70 0.35 -1.51
CA CYS A 449 17.70 -0.30 -0.67
C CYS A 449 18.11 -1.74 -0.35
N VAL A 450 17.85 -2.18 0.87
CA VAL A 450 18.13 -3.54 1.35
C VAL A 450 16.85 -4.16 1.92
N ASN A 451 16.64 -5.45 1.66
CA ASN A 451 15.50 -6.22 2.18
C ASN A 451 15.90 -7.67 2.52
N PHE A 452 17.18 -7.89 2.82
CA PHE A 452 17.72 -9.21 3.17
C PHE A 452 18.09 -9.22 4.65
N THR A 453 17.43 -10.07 5.44
CA THR A 453 17.48 -10.02 6.91
C THR A 453 18.90 -10.02 7.49
N PRO A 454 19.84 -10.89 7.05
CA PRO A 454 21.21 -10.84 7.57
C PRO A 454 21.95 -9.51 7.30
N ILE A 455 21.67 -8.83 6.19
CA ILE A 455 22.23 -7.49 5.92
C ILE A 455 21.62 -6.46 6.86
N MET A 456 20.32 -6.54 7.12
CA MET A 456 19.65 -5.64 8.06
C MET A 456 20.14 -5.84 9.49
N GLU A 457 20.35 -7.09 9.92
CA GLU A 457 20.93 -7.43 11.23
C GLU A 457 22.36 -6.89 11.38
N LEU A 458 23.18 -7.00 10.32
CA LEU A 458 24.50 -6.40 10.29
C LEU A 458 24.42 -4.87 10.49
N LEU A 459 23.61 -4.18 9.69
CA LEU A 459 23.42 -2.72 9.80
C LEU A 459 22.91 -2.32 11.19
N ASP A 460 21.87 -2.99 11.70
CA ASP A 460 21.28 -2.73 13.01
C ASP A 460 22.29 -2.94 14.16
N SER A 461 23.16 -3.95 14.08
CA SER A 461 24.22 -4.19 15.06
C SER A 461 25.31 -3.11 15.10
N ARG A 462 25.35 -2.23 14.10
CA ARG A 462 26.31 -1.12 13.99
C ARG A 462 25.68 0.25 14.24
N VAL A 463 24.39 0.32 14.54
CA VAL A 463 23.69 1.58 14.85
C VAL A 463 24.23 2.20 16.13
N VAL A 464 24.58 3.48 16.05
CA VAL A 464 25.06 4.32 17.15
C VAL A 464 23.92 5.18 17.72
N SER A 465 23.04 5.69 16.85
CA SER A 465 21.89 6.49 17.25
C SER A 465 20.76 6.45 16.22
N THR A 466 19.55 6.72 16.66
CA THR A 466 18.32 6.67 15.86
C THR A 466 17.51 7.95 16.03
N HIS A 467 17.06 8.53 14.93
CA HIS A 467 16.42 9.85 14.90
C HIS A 467 15.14 9.77 14.08
N PHE A 468 14.05 10.36 14.56
CA PHE A 468 12.79 10.41 13.83
C PHE A 468 12.44 11.85 13.44
N SER A 469 11.77 12.01 12.30
CA SER A 469 11.22 13.30 11.88
C SER A 469 10.35 13.92 13.00
N PRO A 470 10.65 15.15 13.47
CA PRO A 470 9.99 15.76 14.63
C PRO A 470 8.63 16.37 14.28
N ALA A 471 8.32 16.53 12.99
CA ALA A 471 7.09 17.13 12.50
C ALA A 471 6.60 16.43 11.23
N LEU A 472 5.39 16.76 10.80
CA LEU A 472 4.89 16.32 9.51
C LEU A 472 5.48 17.19 8.39
N PRO A 473 5.79 16.62 7.22
CA PRO A 473 6.20 17.42 6.06
C PRO A 473 5.01 18.26 5.56
N HIS A 474 5.30 19.32 4.82
CA HIS A 474 4.27 20.15 4.24
C HIS A 474 3.54 19.44 3.11
N TRP A 475 2.21 19.39 3.17
CA TRP A 475 1.39 18.89 2.08
C TRP A 475 0.05 19.64 1.99
N THR A 476 -0.37 19.92 0.76
CA THR A 476 -1.72 20.38 0.45
C THR A 476 -2.25 19.62 -0.77
N PRO A 477 -3.58 19.53 -0.96
CA PRO A 477 -4.17 18.93 -2.16
C PRO A 477 -3.84 19.67 -3.46
N GLU A 478 -3.34 20.91 -3.37
CA GLU A 478 -3.00 21.73 -4.53
C GLU A 478 -1.68 21.26 -5.17
N ARG A 479 -1.68 21.09 -6.50
CA ARG A 479 -0.45 20.85 -7.24
C ARG A 479 0.34 22.16 -7.31
N ARG A 480 1.38 22.29 -6.48
CA ARG A 480 2.38 23.36 -6.65
C ARG A 480 3.02 23.20 -8.04
N ARG A 481 3.09 24.31 -8.77
CA ARG A 481 3.68 24.38 -10.12
C ARG A 481 5.19 24.13 -10.09
#